data_AF-A0A522F7K6-F1
#
_entry.id   AF-A0A522F7K6-F1
#
_cell.length_a   1.000
_cell.length_b   1.000
_cell.length_c   1.000
_cell.angle_alpha   90.00
_cell.angle_beta   90.00
_cell.angle_gamma   90.00
#
_symmetry.space_group_name_H-M   'P 1'
#
loop_
_entity.id
_entity.type
_entity.pdbx_description
1 polymer ?
#
loop_
_entity_poly.entity_id
_entity_poly.type
_entity_poly.pdbx_seq_one_letter_code
_entity_poly.pdbx_strand_id
1 'polypeptide(L)' 'MCKGKGKCGCAGSTRKHTPIVSEKQRGLFGAELARRKSGKGSIMPGITTKELVNHLEESSGKKLPKKVKK' A
#
# COMPACT_ATOMS: atom_id res chain seq x y z
N MET A 1 23.67 -30.68 5.89
CA MET A 1 24.46 -29.48 5.57
C MET A 1 24.37 -29.21 4.08
N CYS A 2 23.46 -28.34 3.64
CA CYS A 2 23.33 -27.98 2.23
C CYS A 2 24.14 -26.71 1.95
N LYS A 3 25.34 -26.87 1.40
CA LYS A 3 26.09 -25.81 0.71
C LYS A 3 25.54 -25.74 -0.72
N GLY A 4 24.75 -24.71 -1.01
CA GLY A 4 24.11 -24.54 -2.32
C GLY A 4 24.05 -23.07 -2.73
N LYS A 5 24.71 -22.78 -3.85
CA LYS A 5 24.73 -21.50 -4.55
C LYS A 5 23.31 -21.02 -4.83
N GLY A 6 23.02 -19.76 -4.52
CA GLY A 6 21.81 -19.10 -4.96
C GLY A 6 21.82 -17.68 -4.42
N LYS A 7 21.93 -16.70 -5.32
CA LYS A 7 21.71 -15.29 -5.02
C LYS A 7 20.47 -15.19 -4.13
N CYS A 8 20.63 -14.84 -2.86
CA CYS A 8 19.56 -14.20 -2.10
C CYS A 8 19.42 -12.77 -2.64
N GLY A 9 19.10 -12.66 -3.93
CA GLY A 9 18.38 -11.51 -4.42
C GLY A 9 17.08 -11.54 -3.65
N CYS A 10 17.01 -10.80 -2.54
CA CYS A 10 15.78 -10.15 -2.14
C CYS A 10 15.33 -9.42 -3.41
N ALA A 11 14.56 -10.11 -4.25
CA ALA A 11 13.94 -9.56 -5.42
C ALA A 11 13.03 -8.49 -4.83
N GLY A 12 13.58 -7.26 -4.77
CA GLY A 12 12.85 -6.08 -4.36
C GLY A 12 11.59 -6.13 -5.18
N SER A 13 10.48 -6.38 -4.48
CA SER A 13 9.18 -6.60 -5.08
C SER A 13 8.96 -5.48 -6.11
N THR A 14 9.09 -5.79 -7.39
CA THR A 14 8.71 -4.92 -8.51
C THR A 14 7.20 -4.84 -8.59
N ARG A 15 6.51 -4.83 -7.43
CA ARG A 15 5.13 -4.41 -7.36
C ARG A 15 5.11 -2.99 -7.89
N LYS A 16 4.37 -2.82 -8.97
CA LYS A 16 4.02 -1.52 -9.50
C LYS A 16 3.42 -0.72 -8.36
N HIS A 17 4.19 0.26 -7.88
CA HIS A 17 3.69 1.25 -6.95
C HIS A 17 2.44 1.86 -7.59
N THR A 18 1.28 1.64 -6.98
CA THR A 18 0.00 2.09 -7.56
C THR A 18 -0.44 3.35 -6.80
N PRO A 19 -0.25 4.56 -7.38
CA PRO A 19 -0.57 5.79 -6.67
C PRO A 19 -2.07 5.90 -6.41
N ILE A 20 -2.45 6.63 -5.36
CA ILE A 20 -3.84 6.98 -5.09
C ILE A 20 -4.29 8.02 -6.11
N VAL A 21 -5.24 7.66 -6.96
CA VAL A 21 -5.75 8.53 -8.04
C VAL A 21 -7.11 9.16 -7.74
N SER A 22 -7.72 8.85 -6.58
CA SER A 22 -9.02 9.40 -6.18
C SER A 22 -9.17 9.57 -4.68
N GLU A 23 -10.04 10.51 -4.26
CA GLU A 23 -10.38 10.70 -2.85
C GLU A 23 -11.00 9.46 -2.22
N LYS A 24 -11.81 8.71 -2.98
CA LYS A 24 -12.42 7.46 -2.52
C LYS A 24 -11.34 6.42 -2.15
N GLN A 25 -10.32 6.26 -2.97
CA GLN A 25 -9.20 5.38 -2.66
C GLN A 25 -8.41 5.87 -1.44
N ARG A 26 -8.18 7.19 -1.32
CA ARG A 26 -7.54 7.77 -0.12
C ARG A 26 -8.30 7.43 1.16
N GLY A 27 -9.63 7.54 1.13
CA GLY A 27 -10.49 7.17 2.26
C GLY A 27 -10.39 5.70 2.64
N LEU A 28 -10.40 4.79 1.65
CA LEU A 28 -10.26 3.35 1.89
C LEU A 28 -8.91 2.99 2.53
N PHE A 29 -7.82 3.61 2.05
CA PHE A 29 -6.47 3.36 2.56
C PHE A 29 -6.31 3.91 3.98
N GLY A 30 -6.86 5.10 4.25
CA GLY A 30 -6.91 5.68 5.59
C GLY A 30 -7.69 4.81 6.59
N ALA A 31 -8.86 4.30 6.17
CA ALA A 31 -9.68 3.42 6.99
C ALA A 31 -8.98 2.09 7.30
N GLU A 32 -8.30 1.49 6.31
CA GLU A 32 -7.53 0.26 6.50
C GLU A 32 -6.35 0.49 7.46
N LEU A 33 -5.63 1.61 7.33
CA LEU A 33 -4.55 1.95 8.25
C LEU A 33 -5.07 2.11 9.69
N ALA A 34 -6.20 2.80 9.87
CA ALA A 34 -6.83 2.96 11.17
C ALA A 34 -7.29 1.61 11.77
N ARG A 35 -7.85 0.71 10.94
CA ARG A 35 -8.21 -0.66 11.35
C ARG A 35 -7.00 -1.41 11.88
N ARG A 36 -5.90 -1.41 11.14
CA ARG A 36 -4.67 -2.12 11.53
C ARG A 36 -4.08 -1.54 12.80
N LYS A 37 -4.07 -0.21 12.94
CA LYS A 37 -3.65 0.47 14.18
C LYS A 37 -4.52 0.07 15.38
N SER A 38 -5.82 -0.16 15.17
CA SER A 38 -6.74 -0.65 16.21
C SER A 38 -6.62 -2.15 16.52
N GLY A 39 -5.63 -2.85 15.96
CA GLY A 39 -5.44 -4.30 16.17
C GLY A 39 -6.44 -5.17 15.41
N LYS A 40 -7.26 -4.60 14.53
CA LYS A 40 -8.17 -5.36 13.67
C LYS A 40 -7.39 -5.90 12.47
N GLY A 41 -7.72 -7.11 12.03
CA GLY A 41 -7.07 -7.77 10.90
C GLY A 41 -7.12 -6.95 9.60
N SER A 42 -6.36 -7.34 8.58
CA SER A 42 -6.41 -6.65 7.30
C SER A 42 -7.66 -7.03 6.50
N ILE A 43 -8.32 -6.04 5.90
CA ILE A 43 -9.35 -6.28 4.86
C ILE A 43 -8.73 -6.23 3.46
N MET A 44 -7.59 -5.55 3.31
CA MET A 44 -6.86 -5.44 2.06
C MET A 44 -5.66 -6.42 2.05
N PRO A 45 -5.85 -7.70 1.69
CA PRO A 45 -4.75 -8.63 1.57
C PRO A 45 -3.79 -8.16 0.47
N GLY A 46 -2.50 -8.18 0.76
CA GLY A 46 -1.48 -7.78 -0.21
C GLY A 46 -1.10 -6.31 -0.21
N ILE A 47 -1.58 -5.48 0.72
CA ILE A 47 -0.93 -4.20 1.03
C ILE A 47 -0.36 -4.24 2.44
N THR A 48 0.86 -3.76 2.64
CA THR A 48 1.47 -3.66 3.97
C THR A 48 1.08 -2.37 4.65
N THR A 49 1.24 -2.31 5.97
CA THR A 49 0.96 -1.07 6.72
C THR A 49 1.88 0.07 6.26
N LYS A 50 3.14 -0.24 5.91
CA LYS A 50 4.10 0.72 5.36
C LYS A 50 3.66 1.26 4.00
N GLU A 51 3.20 0.39 3.10
CA GLU A 51 2.66 0.83 1.81
C GLU A 51 1.44 1.74 2.00
N LEU A 52 0.52 1.43 2.92
CA LEU A 52 -0.62 2.31 3.24
C LEU A 52 -0.17 3.70 3.68
N VAL A 53 0.84 3.80 4.54
CA VAL A 53 1.38 5.08 5.00
C VAL A 53 1.99 5.85 3.84
N ASN A 54 2.88 5.23 3.06
CA ASN A 54 3.53 5.87 1.91
C ASN A 54 2.49 6.42 0.92
N HIS A 55 1.47 5.63 0.59
CA HIS A 55 0.41 6.06 -0.31
C HIS A 55 -0.40 7.26 0.22
N LEU A 56 -0.68 7.28 1.53
CA LEU A 56 -1.39 8.38 2.16
C LEU A 56 -0.52 9.65 2.17
N GLU A 57 0.76 9.54 2.52
CA GLU A 57 1.72 10.64 2.51
C GLU A 57 1.91 11.23 1.11
N GLU A 58 2.13 10.40 0.10
CA GLU A 58 2.24 10.84 -1.29
C GLU A 58 0.99 11.53 -1.82
N SER A 59 -0.19 11.15 -1.31
CA SER A 59 -1.47 11.75 -1.68
C SER A 59 -1.86 12.94 -0.81
N SER A 60 -1.11 13.21 0.26
CA SER A 60 -1.32 14.33 1.16
C SER A 60 -1.06 15.64 0.41
N GLY A 61 -1.93 16.64 0.62
CA GLY A 61 -1.85 17.92 -0.09
C GLY A 61 -2.25 17.88 -1.58
N LYS A 62 -2.44 16.70 -2.19
CA LYS A 62 -2.93 16.60 -3.57
C LYS A 62 -4.44 16.76 -3.63
N LYS A 63 -4.92 17.63 -4.52
CA LYS A 63 -6.34 17.75 -4.88
C LYS A 63 -6.72 16.58 -5.79
N LEU A 64 -7.13 15.48 -5.18
CA LEU A 64 -7.56 14.29 -5.92
C LEU A 64 -8.99 14.46 -6.45
N PRO A 65 -9.32 13.89 -7.61
CA PRO A 65 -10.70 13.87 -8.07
C PRO A 65 -11.55 12.96 -7.17
N LYS A 66 -12.81 13.35 -6.92
CA LYS A 66 -13.79 12.55 -6.16
C LYS A 66 -14.02 11.17 -6.77
N LYS A 67 -13.95 11.08 -8.10
CA LYS A 67 -14.05 9.85 -8.89
C LYS A 67 -13.06 9.92 -10.04
N VAL A 68 -12.34 8.83 -10.29
CA VAL A 68 -11.61 8.67 -11.56
C VAL A 68 -12.68 8.57 -12.66
N LYS A 69 -12.59 9.41 -13.71
CA LYS A 69 -13.44 9.22 -14.90
C LYS A 69 -12.98 7.90 -15.54
N LYS A 70 -13.94 7.00 -15.78
CA LYS A 70 -13.73 5.74 -16.50
C LYS A 70 -13.55 6.02 -17.98
#